data_AF-A0AAD2ZGS6-F1
#
_entry.id   AF-A0AAD2ZGS6-F1
#
_cell.length_a   1.000
_cell.length_b   1.000
_cell.length_c   1.000
_cell.angle_alpha   90.00
_cell.angle_beta   90.00
_cell.angle_gamma   90.00
#
_symmetry.space_group_name_H-M   'P 1'
#
loop_
_entity.id
_entity.type
_entity.pdbx_description
1 polymer ?
#
loop_
_entity_poly.entity_id
_entity_poly.type
_entity_poly.pdbx_seq_one_letter_code
_entity_poly.pdbx_strand_id
1 'polypeptide(L)'
;MGKKDVQLNIRMTQELKKRIEDSARSNNRTINTEAITLIEKALSDEMSEFGYRVRDASIELSDQINLPSAEIERIINTTLIEEVIKALSISLEDILDNAKKSVVAEMDKHKK
;
A
#
# COMPACT_ATOMS: atom_id res chain seq x y z
N MET A 1 -29.83 7.72 -26.64
CA MET A 1 -30.32 6.82 -25.58
C MET A 1 -29.11 6.38 -24.76
N GLY A 2 -28.96 6.86 -23.51
CA GLY A 2 -27.88 6.41 -22.65
C GLY A 2 -28.06 4.92 -22.34
N LYS A 3 -27.02 4.11 -22.57
CA LYS A 3 -27.06 2.68 -22.22
C LYS A 3 -27.33 2.57 -20.72
N LYS A 4 -28.38 1.83 -20.35
CA LYS A 4 -28.74 1.50 -18.97
C LYS A 4 -27.58 0.72 -18.33
N ASP A 5 -27.29 0.96 -17.06
CA ASP A 5 -26.24 0.23 -16.34
C ASP A 5 -26.49 -1.29 -16.37
N VAL A 6 -25.43 -2.04 -16.61
CA VAL A 6 -25.49 -3.51 -16.68
C VAL A 6 -25.67 -4.07 -15.28
N GLN A 7 -26.77 -4.80 -15.05
CA GLN A 7 -26.99 -5.52 -13.79
C GLN A 7 -26.37 -6.93 -13.89
N LEU A 8 -25.31 -7.16 -13.13
CA LEU A 8 -24.62 -8.45 -13.08
C LEU A 8 -25.13 -9.30 -11.92
N ASN A 9 -25.51 -10.55 -12.21
CA ASN A 9 -25.85 -11.53 -11.18
C ASN A 9 -24.62 -12.42 -10.90
N ILE A 10 -23.85 -12.04 -9.89
CA ILE A 10 -22.59 -12.71 -9.54
C ILE A 10 -22.88 -13.90 -8.61
N ARG A 11 -22.53 -15.11 -9.04
CA ARG A 11 -22.54 -16.31 -8.18
C ARG A 11 -21.25 -16.38 -7.38
N MET A 12 -21.37 -16.49 -6.07
CA MET A 12 -20.24 -16.60 -5.15
C MET A 12 -20.57 -17.54 -4.00
N THR A 13 -19.53 -18.03 -3.31
CA THR A 13 -19.70 -18.85 -2.11
C THR A 13 -20.27 -18.02 -0.96
N GLN A 14 -20.93 -18.70 0.00
CA GLN A 14 -21.46 -18.02 1.19
C GLN A 14 -20.36 -17.37 2.02
N GLU A 15 -19.19 -18.00 2.10
CA GLU A 15 -18.03 -17.45 2.79
C GLU A 15 -17.55 -16.15 2.15
N LEU A 16 -17.41 -16.11 0.82
CA LEU A 16 -16.99 -14.89 0.12
C LEU A 16 -18.02 -13.78 0.28
N LYS A 17 -19.32 -14.10 0.19
CA LYS A 17 -20.39 -13.14 0.42
C LYS A 17 -20.30 -12.53 1.82
N LYS A 18 -20.14 -13.36 2.85
CA LYS A 18 -20.01 -12.90 4.24
C LYS A 18 -18.81 -11.98 4.43
N ARG A 19 -17.65 -12.31 3.84
CA ARG A 19 -16.46 -11.46 3.89
C ARG A 19 -16.68 -10.08 3.26
N ILE A 20 -17.41 -10.02 2.14
CA ILE A 20 -17.77 -8.74 1.49
C ILE A 20 -18.75 -7.95 2.36
N GLU A 21 -19.73 -8.60 3.00
CA GLU A 21 -20.67 -7.94 3.92
C GLU A 21 -19.96 -7.34 5.14
N ASP A 22 -19.03 -8.09 5.73
CA ASP A 22 -18.24 -7.62 6.87
C ASP A 22 -17.33 -6.44 6.47
N SER A 23 -16.71 -6.48 5.28
CA SER A 23 -15.93 -5.37 4.71
C SER A 23 -16.79 -4.14 4.43
N ALA A 24 -18.00 -4.33 3.89
CA ALA A 24 -18.91 -3.23 3.59
C ALA A 24 -19.33 -2.49 4.87
N ARG A 25 -19.58 -3.24 5.96
CA ARG A 25 -19.91 -2.68 7.27
C ARG A 25 -18.75 -1.88 7.87
N SER A 26 -17.53 -2.42 7.83
CA SER A 26 -16.36 -1.72 8.39
C SER A 26 -16.03 -0.44 7.63
N ASN A 27 -16.31 -0.40 6.33
CA ASN A 27 -16.05 0.76 5.47
C ASN A 27 -17.26 1.71 5.30
N ASN A 28 -18.36 1.49 6.02
CA ASN A 28 -19.60 2.28 5.91
C ASN A 28 -20.14 2.40 4.46
N ARG A 29 -20.09 1.29 3.71
CA ARG A 29 -20.53 1.21 2.31
C ARG A 29 -21.67 0.21 2.15
N THR A 30 -22.42 0.34 1.05
CA THR A 30 -23.34 -0.74 0.64
C THR A 30 -22.55 -1.94 0.12
N ILE A 31 -23.14 -3.13 0.19
CA ILE A 31 -22.52 -4.37 -0.33
C ILE A 31 -22.15 -4.21 -1.81
N ASN A 32 -23.03 -3.59 -2.61
CA ASN A 32 -22.76 -3.37 -4.03
C ASN A 32 -21.60 -2.41 -4.24
N THR A 33 -21.58 -1.27 -3.53
CA THR A 33 -20.48 -0.30 -3.63
C THR A 33 -19.15 -0.94 -3.26
N GLU A 34 -19.12 -1.72 -2.18
CA GLU A 34 -17.91 -2.39 -1.73
C GLU A 34 -17.48 -3.49 -2.70
N ALA A 35 -18.41 -4.29 -3.22
CA ALA A 35 -18.11 -5.32 -4.21
C ALA A 35 -17.50 -4.71 -5.48
N ILE A 36 -18.09 -3.63 -6.00
CA ILE A 36 -17.53 -2.89 -7.14
C ILE A 36 -16.15 -2.32 -6.80
N THR A 37 -15.99 -1.70 -5.62
CA THR A 37 -14.68 -1.14 -5.20
C THR A 37 -13.60 -2.23 -5.13
N LEU A 38 -13.92 -3.41 -4.61
CA LEU A 38 -12.98 -4.52 -4.52
C LEU A 38 -12.64 -5.10 -5.91
N ILE A 39 -13.62 -5.16 -6.81
CA ILE A 39 -13.41 -5.57 -8.21
C ILE A 39 -12.55 -4.53 -8.92
N GLU A 40 -12.86 -3.24 -8.79
CA GLU A 40 -12.07 -2.14 -9.32
C GLU A 40 -10.65 -2.20 -8.78
N LYS A 41 -10.45 -2.39 -7.48
CA LYS A 41 -9.11 -2.51 -6.88
C LYS A 41 -8.34 -3.73 -7.38
N ALA A 42 -9.02 -4.85 -7.62
CA ALA A 42 -8.40 -6.07 -8.13
C ALA A 42 -8.09 -5.99 -9.64
N LEU A 43 -8.88 -5.23 -10.39
CA LEU A 43 -8.73 -5.03 -11.84
C LEU A 43 -7.90 -3.80 -12.19
N SER A 44 -7.83 -2.82 -11.30
CA SER A 44 -6.89 -1.73 -11.38
C SER A 44 -5.54 -2.38 -11.14
N ASP A 45 -4.83 -2.64 -12.23
CA ASP A 45 -3.43 -3.08 -12.25
C ASP A 45 -2.49 -1.95 -11.75
N GLU A 46 -2.96 -1.20 -10.74
CA GLU A 46 -2.17 -0.31 -9.89
C GLU A 46 -1.35 -1.18 -8.92
N MET A 47 -0.65 -2.18 -9.44
CA MET A 47 0.71 -2.30 -8.96
C MET A 47 1.34 -0.97 -9.33
N SER A 48 1.73 -0.19 -8.31
CA SER A 48 2.62 0.93 -8.56
C SER A 48 3.80 0.43 -9.41
N GLU A 49 4.46 1.29 -10.18
CA GLU A 49 5.70 0.90 -10.88
C GLU A 49 6.67 0.13 -9.96
N PHE A 50 6.65 0.51 -8.68
CA PHE A 50 7.31 -0.19 -7.60
C PHE A 50 6.79 -1.62 -7.35
N GLY A 51 5.48 -1.83 -7.29
CA GLY A 51 4.86 -3.16 -7.22
C GLY A 51 5.35 -4.08 -8.34
N TYR A 52 5.34 -3.63 -9.60
CA TYR A 52 5.84 -4.45 -10.72
C TYR A 52 7.29 -4.87 -10.50
N ARG A 53 8.15 -3.94 -10.05
CA ARG A 53 9.55 -4.23 -9.74
C ARG A 53 9.72 -5.24 -8.59
N VAL A 54 8.86 -5.18 -7.57
CA VAL A 54 8.83 -6.16 -6.48
C VAL A 54 8.45 -7.55 -7.02
N ARG A 55 7.43 -7.63 -7.88
CA ARG A 55 7.01 -8.90 -8.48
C ARG A 55 8.07 -9.50 -9.41
N ASP A 56 8.67 -8.69 -10.28
CA ASP A 56 9.74 -9.13 -11.19
C ASP A 56 10.94 -9.66 -10.40
N ALA A 57 11.38 -8.92 -9.37
CA ALA A 57 12.42 -9.38 -8.46
C ALA A 57 12.03 -10.68 -7.73
N SER A 58 10.75 -10.84 -7.36
CA SER A 58 10.26 -12.06 -6.70
C SER A 58 10.31 -13.27 -7.62
N ILE A 59 10.04 -13.09 -8.92
CA ILE A 59 10.13 -14.15 -9.93
C ILE A 59 11.60 -14.53 -10.15
N GLU A 60 12.49 -13.55 -10.34
CA GLU A 60 13.94 -13.80 -10.52
C GLU A 60 14.56 -14.51 -9.32
N LEU A 61 14.12 -14.17 -8.11
CA LEU A 61 14.60 -14.80 -6.88
C LEU A 61 13.99 -16.18 -6.68
N SER A 62 12.73 -16.42 -7.06
CA SER A 62 12.08 -17.73 -6.97
C SER A 62 12.93 -18.84 -7.60
N ASP A 63 13.54 -18.55 -8.75
CA ASP A 63 14.41 -19.48 -9.47
C ASP A 63 15.72 -19.81 -8.73
N GLN A 64 16.16 -18.93 -7.82
CA GLN A 64 17.42 -19.06 -7.09
C GLN A 64 17.25 -19.68 -5.70
N ILE A 65 16.15 -19.36 -5.01
CA ILE A 65 15.90 -19.76 -3.61
C ILE A 65 14.83 -20.85 -3.46
N ASN A 66 14.24 -21.31 -4.57
CA ASN A 66 13.26 -22.42 -4.60
C ASN A 66 12.08 -22.19 -3.63
N LEU A 67 11.64 -20.94 -3.53
CA LEU A 67 10.46 -20.51 -2.77
C LEU A 67 9.41 -19.97 -3.75
N PRO A 68 8.10 -20.10 -3.44
CA PRO A 68 7.06 -19.52 -4.29
C PRO A 68 7.23 -18.00 -4.41
N SER A 69 7.09 -17.47 -5.63
CA SER A 69 7.21 -16.02 -5.90
C SER A 69 6.30 -15.16 -5.02
N ALA A 70 5.08 -15.62 -4.72
CA ALA A 70 4.15 -14.93 -3.82
C ALA A 70 4.66 -14.84 -2.37
N GLU A 71 5.43 -15.84 -1.92
CA GLU A 71 6.03 -15.84 -0.59
C GLU A 71 7.24 -14.90 -0.52
N ILE A 72 8.04 -14.87 -1.59
CA ILE A 72 9.14 -13.92 -1.76
C ILE A 72 8.62 -12.48 -1.83
N GLU A 73 7.54 -12.24 -2.56
CA GLU A 73 6.90 -10.92 -2.66
C GLU A 73 6.49 -10.39 -1.28
N ARG A 74 5.93 -11.26 -0.43
CA ARG A 74 5.57 -10.90 0.95
C ARG A 74 6.80 -10.57 1.80
N ILE A 75 7.89 -11.31 1.63
CA ILE A 75 9.16 -11.06 2.33
C ILE A 75 9.75 -9.72 1.89
N ILE A 76 9.87 -9.48 0.58
CA ILE A 76 10.39 -8.23 0.01
C ILE A 76 9.61 -7.03 0.52
N ASN A 77 8.27 -7.09 0.48
CA ASN A 77 7.43 -6.01 0.98
C ASN A 77 7.65 -5.73 2.47
N THR A 78 7.83 -6.78 3.28
CA THR A 78 8.09 -6.63 4.73
C THR A 78 9.44 -5.96 4.97
N THR A 79 10.49 -6.47 4.33
CA THR A 79 11.86 -5.94 4.47
C THR A 79 11.98 -4.50 3.95
N LEU A 80 11.27 -4.17 2.87
CA LEU A 80 11.24 -2.80 2.34
C LEU A 80 10.64 -1.80 3.31
N ILE A 81 9.56 -2.16 4.00
CA ILE A 81 8.95 -1.29 5.02
C ILE A 81 9.98 -1.00 6.13
N GLU A 82 10.67 -2.03 6.61
CA GLU A 82 11.70 -1.90 7.66
C GLU A 82 12.85 -0.98 7.21
N GLU A 83 13.38 -1.19 6.00
CA GLU A 83 14.48 -0.39 5.48
C GLU A 83 14.08 1.06 5.18
N VAL A 84 12.85 1.30 4.71
CA VAL A 84 12.32 2.66 4.51
C VAL A 84 12.18 3.38 5.85
N ILE A 85 11.63 2.72 6.88
CA ILE A 85 11.53 3.30 8.23
C ILE A 85 12.91 3.70 8.75
N LYS A 86 13.89 2.80 8.60
CA LYS A 86 15.27 3.05 9.04
C LYS A 86 15.91 4.23 8.30
N ALA A 87 15.74 4.31 6.98
CA ALA A 87 16.24 5.43 6.18
C ALA A 87 15.59 6.78 6.59
N LEU A 88 14.29 6.78 6.86
CA LEU A 88 13.57 7.96 7.33
C LEU A 88 14.01 8.39 8.73
N SER A 89 14.28 7.46 9.63
CA SER A 89 14.79 7.77 10.98
C SER A 89 16.12 8.52 10.94
N ILE A 90 17.05 8.09 10.07
CA ILE A 90 18.34 8.76 9.89
C ILE A 90 18.12 10.20 9.39
N SER A 91 17.30 10.37 8.36
CA SER A 91 17.00 11.69 7.77
C SER A 91 16.33 12.64 8.77
N LEU A 92 15.44 12.13 9.63
CA LEU A 92 14.76 12.93 10.65
C LEU A 92 15.72 13.48 11.71
N GLU A 93 16.71 12.69 12.15
CA GLU A 93 17.72 13.16 13.10
C GLU A 93 18.54 14.31 12.52
N ASP A 94 19.00 14.17 11.27
CA ASP A 94 19.76 15.21 10.58
C ASP A 94 18.94 16.50 10.39
N ILE A 95 17.66 16.37 10.03
CA ILE A 95 16.74 17.50 9.89
C ILE A 95 16.53 18.19 11.25
N LEU A 96 16.31 17.43 12.32
CA LEU A 96 16.12 17.95 13.67
C LEU A 96 17.35 18.70 14.16
N ASP A 97 18.55 18.18 13.92
CA ASP A 97 19.78 18.83 14.34
C ASP A 97 20.06 20.11 13.57
N ASN A 98 19.76 20.15 12.28
CA ASN A 98 19.84 21.37 11.47
C ASN A 98 18.80 22.42 11.90
N ALA A 99 17.58 21.99 12.24
CA ALA A 99 16.54 22.87 12.77
C ALA A 99 16.97 23.49 14.11
N LYS A 100 17.51 22.71 15.05
CA LYS A 100 18.04 23.21 16.33
C LYS A 100 19.11 24.28 16.13
N LYS A 101 20.10 24.02 15.26
CA LYS A 101 21.17 24.98 14.95
C LYS A 101 20.62 26.28 14.38
N SER A 102 19.64 26.20 13.50
CA SER A 102 18.99 27.37 12.89
C SER A 102 18.23 28.21 13.92
N VAL A 103 17.51 27.57 14.84
CA VAL A 103 16.78 28.27 15.91
C VAL A 103 17.75 29.01 16.85
N VAL A 104 18.86 28.37 17.25
CA VAL A 104 19.88 29.01 18.09
C VAL A 104 20.47 30.23 17.40
N ALA A 105 20.83 30.11 16.12
CA ALA A 105 21.37 31.22 15.34
C ALA A 105 20.39 32.40 15.24
N GLU A 106 19.09 32.13 15.12
CA GLU A 106 18.07 33.18 15.05
C GLU A 106 17.86 33.87 16.41
N MET A 107 17.86 33.10 17.50
CA MET A 107 17.77 33.64 18.85
C MET A 107 18.95 34.56 19.20
N ASP A 108 20.15 34.26 18.72
CA ASP A 108 21.34 35.09 18.95
C ASP A 108 21.31 36.40 18.15
N LYS A 109 20.64 36.45 16.99
CA LYS A 109 20.40 37.70 16.25
C LYS A 109 19.48 38.65 17.02
N HIS A 110 18.48 38.12 17.72
CA HIS A 110 17.53 38.91 18.51
C HIS A 110 18.07 39.38 19.88
N LYS A 111 19.25 38.90 20.30
CA LYS A 111 19.93 39.33 21.53
C LYS A 111 20.95 40.45 21.35
N LYS A 112 21.21 40.89 20.11
CA LYS A 112 22.03 42.07 19.79
C LYS A 112 21.15 43.26 19.44
#